data_AF-A0A8J7AV33-F1
#
_entry.id   AF-A0A8J7AV33-F1
#
_cell.length_a   1.000
_cell.length_b   1.000
_cell.length_c   1.000
_cell.angle_alpha   90.00
_cell.angle_beta   90.00
_cell.angle_gamma   90.00
#
_symmetry.space_group_name_H-M   'P 1'
#
loop_
_entity.id
_entity.type
_entity.pdbx_description
1 polymer ?
#
loop_
_entity_poly.entity_id
_entity_poly.type
_entity_poly.pdbx_seq_one_letter_code
_entity_poly.pdbx_strand_id
1 'polypeptide(L)'
;FQRFTLDLGDFVMHPDLVGQLTDGETIFAIEAKGNDDLIKGLAQAEMYQTGFHHTYLAAEATSLGTSLIDFAKRKNVGILAVGDTVSVAHTPQAQMPLREPFRFIERQLDSVWQVSKGQTYQYNIPTLASWAEVHSVVGSRSSSTPLANHRPQVAADLRLLLLQDPMVRLVISGLEEFPTASAHFADLAQKCDQLDHACAPVFFLKPESAAALTDDRGRISWANATGQDYRSRMFYQYKSILKHAGILTPRSLGGASTKTYDPTHDIWELR
;
A
#
# COMPACT_ATOMS: atom_id res chain seq x y z
N PHE A 1 7.44 -0.36 2.88
CA PHE A 1 7.99 -1.73 2.99
C PHE A 1 9.41 -1.63 3.47
N GLN A 2 9.67 -2.06 4.70
CA GLN A 2 11.04 -2.15 5.22
C GLN A 2 11.54 -3.57 5.00
N ARG A 3 12.68 -3.68 4.31
CA ARG A 3 13.32 -4.97 4.05
C ARG A 3 14.16 -5.33 5.27
N PHE A 4 13.82 -6.42 5.95
CA PHE A 4 14.65 -6.93 7.05
C PHE A 4 15.86 -7.66 6.48
N THR A 5 16.99 -7.46 7.14
CA THR A 5 18.26 -8.06 6.75
C THR A 5 18.74 -8.95 7.88
N LEU A 6 18.93 -10.23 7.57
CA LEU A 6 19.56 -11.19 8.46
C LEU A 6 21.00 -11.41 7.95
N ASP A 7 21.95 -10.84 8.68
CA ASP A 7 23.37 -11.00 8.40
C ASP A 7 23.91 -12.24 9.13
N LEU A 8 24.42 -13.20 8.37
CA LEU A 8 24.99 -14.45 8.87
C LEU A 8 26.52 -14.49 8.75
N GLY A 9 27.15 -13.33 8.50
CA GLY A 9 28.59 -13.17 8.31
C GLY A 9 29.02 -13.46 6.88
N ASP A 10 28.88 -14.72 6.44
CA ASP A 10 29.36 -15.15 5.12
C ASP A 10 28.39 -14.81 3.98
N PHE A 11 27.13 -14.56 4.31
CA PHE A 11 26.10 -14.16 3.37
C PHE A 11 24.93 -13.50 4.10
N VAL A 12 24.12 -12.79 3.32
CA VAL A 12 22.99 -12.00 3.81
C VAL A 12 21.70 -12.60 3.28
N MET A 13 20.70 -12.66 4.15
CA MET A 13 19.38 -13.18 3.85
C MET A 13 18.30 -12.14 4.10
N HIS A 14 17.19 -12.27 3.38
CA HIS A 14 16.08 -11.33 3.45
C HIS A 14 14.76 -12.10 3.53
N PRO A 15 14.17 -12.26 4.73
CA PRO A 15 12.83 -12.80 4.85
C PRO A 15 11.82 -11.95 4.08
N ASP A 16 10.84 -12.61 3.47
CA ASP A 16 9.75 -11.93 2.75
C ASP A 16 8.84 -11.18 3.71
N LEU A 17 8.62 -11.74 4.92
CA LEU A 17 7.89 -11.10 5.99
C LEU A 17 8.55 -11.35 7.35
N VAL A 18 8.51 -10.33 8.19
CA VAL A 18 8.89 -10.39 9.61
C VAL A 18 7.74 -9.83 10.44
N GLY A 19 7.47 -10.46 11.57
CA GLY A 19 6.47 -10.00 12.53
C GLY A 19 6.87 -10.25 13.98
N GLN A 20 6.06 -9.71 14.88
CA GLN A 20 6.17 -9.90 16.33
C GLN A 20 4.81 -10.33 16.87
N LEU A 21 4.81 -11.29 17.80
CA LEU A 21 3.62 -11.73 18.50
C LEU A 21 3.18 -10.69 19.54
N THR A 22 1.97 -10.87 20.06
CA THR A 22 1.35 -9.94 21.03
C THR A 22 2.02 -9.93 22.40
N ASP A 23 2.94 -10.86 22.66
CA ASP A 23 3.76 -10.85 23.88
C ASP A 23 4.84 -9.75 23.86
N GLY A 24 5.06 -9.10 22.71
CA GLY A 24 6.02 -8.01 22.56
C GLY A 24 7.48 -8.46 22.54
N GLU A 25 7.77 -9.76 22.56
CA GLU A 25 9.12 -10.31 22.61
C GLU A 25 9.34 -11.34 21.49
N THR A 26 8.33 -12.16 21.19
CA THR A 26 8.47 -13.26 20.24
C THR A 26 8.37 -12.76 18.81
N ILE A 27 9.48 -12.77 18.11
CA ILE A 27 9.57 -12.43 16.68
C ILE A 27 9.58 -13.66 15.77
N PHE A 28 9.01 -13.51 14.58
CA PHE A 28 8.94 -14.56 13.57
C PHE A 28 9.27 -14.06 12.16
N ALA A 29 9.73 -14.97 11.31
CA ALA A 29 9.99 -14.74 9.89
C ALA A 29 9.21 -15.71 9.01
N ILE A 30 8.84 -15.26 7.81
CA ILE A 30 8.17 -16.04 6.78
C ILE A 30 8.95 -15.95 5.48
N GLU A 31 9.22 -17.11 4.88
CA GLU A 31 9.56 -17.24 3.45
C GLU A 31 8.28 -17.59 2.68
N ALA A 32 7.93 -16.82 1.66
CA ALA A 32 6.76 -17.07 0.83
C ALA A 32 7.18 -17.74 -0.49
N LYS A 33 6.52 -18.86 -0.80
CA LYS A 33 6.64 -19.55 -2.09
C LYS A 33 5.25 -19.80 -2.68
N GLY A 34 5.18 -19.86 -4.00
CA GLY A 34 3.99 -20.31 -4.71
C GLY A 34 3.90 -21.84 -4.68
N ASN A 35 3.78 -22.44 -5.86
CA ASN A 35 3.81 -23.90 -6.06
C ASN A 35 5.21 -24.46 -6.38
N ASP A 36 6.18 -23.59 -6.69
CA ASP A 36 7.53 -23.97 -7.12
C ASP A 36 8.59 -23.78 -6.01
N ASP A 37 9.71 -24.51 -6.12
CA ASP A 37 10.91 -24.39 -5.29
C ASP A 37 10.68 -24.51 -3.76
N LEU A 38 9.66 -25.25 -3.33
CA LEU A 38 9.28 -25.39 -1.91
C LEU A 38 10.41 -25.89 -1.01
N ILE A 39 11.26 -26.80 -1.49
CA ILE A 39 12.41 -27.32 -0.72
C ILE A 39 13.46 -26.23 -0.50
N LYS A 40 13.70 -25.38 -1.52
CA LYS A 40 14.60 -24.24 -1.39
C LYS A 40 14.02 -23.21 -0.43
N GLY A 41 12.72 -22.92 -0.54
CA GLY A 41 12.03 -22.03 0.40
C GLY A 41 12.10 -22.54 1.84
N LEU A 42 11.95 -23.85 2.05
CA LEU A 42 12.11 -24.46 3.36
C LEU A 42 13.54 -24.28 3.89
N ALA A 43 14.55 -24.50 3.05
CA ALA A 43 15.95 -24.30 3.44
C ALA A 43 16.22 -22.83 3.82
N GLN A 44 15.67 -21.87 3.07
CA GLN A 44 15.77 -20.44 3.43
C GLN A 44 15.09 -20.15 4.78
N ALA A 45 13.88 -20.68 5.01
CA ALA A 45 13.17 -20.53 6.28
C ALA A 45 13.92 -21.18 7.46
N GLU A 46 14.56 -22.33 7.25
CA GLU A 46 15.46 -22.97 8.23
C GLU A 46 16.62 -22.03 8.60
N MET A 47 17.23 -21.36 7.62
CA MET A 47 18.34 -20.43 7.88
C MET A 47 17.93 -19.21 8.70
N TYR A 48 16.65 -18.81 8.65
CA TYR A 48 16.13 -17.71 9.48
C TYR A 48 16.13 -18.04 10.98
N GLN A 49 16.21 -19.30 11.38
CA GLN A 49 16.15 -19.71 12.78
C GLN A 49 17.29 -19.14 13.64
N THR A 50 18.38 -18.69 13.01
CA THR A 50 19.49 -18.02 13.68
C THR A 50 19.12 -16.63 14.22
N GLY A 51 18.06 -16.00 13.69
CA GLY A 51 17.65 -14.64 14.04
C GLY A 51 16.20 -14.48 14.52
N PHE A 52 15.39 -15.54 14.49
CA PHE A 52 13.97 -15.48 14.82
C PHE A 52 13.55 -16.63 15.75
N HIS A 53 12.56 -16.39 16.62
CA HIS A 53 12.02 -17.42 17.51
C HIS A 53 11.19 -18.45 16.74
N HIS A 54 10.45 -17.99 15.73
CA HIS A 54 9.69 -18.85 14.83
C HIS A 54 10.02 -18.53 13.38
N THR A 55 10.02 -19.55 12.55
CA THR A 55 10.24 -19.43 11.11
C THR A 55 9.21 -20.25 10.38
N TYR A 56 8.63 -19.68 9.32
CA TYR A 56 7.60 -20.33 8.54
C TYR A 56 7.94 -20.35 7.05
N LEU A 57 7.55 -21.43 6.38
CA LEU A 57 7.34 -21.44 4.95
C LEU A 57 5.84 -21.26 4.69
N ALA A 58 5.49 -20.21 3.94
CA ALA A 58 4.15 -20.04 3.38
C ALA A 58 4.12 -20.58 1.94
N ALA A 59 3.21 -21.49 1.65
CA ALA A 59 3.07 -22.11 0.33
C ALA A 59 1.62 -22.39 -0.03
N GLU A 60 1.33 -22.55 -1.33
CA GLU A 60 -0.02 -22.86 -1.79
C GLU A 60 -0.52 -24.18 -1.17
N ALA A 61 -1.72 -24.17 -0.58
CA ALA A 61 -2.26 -25.31 0.17
C ALA A 61 -2.31 -26.62 -0.66
N THR A 62 -2.55 -26.49 -1.97
CA THR A 62 -2.59 -27.60 -2.94
C THR A 62 -1.22 -28.21 -3.22
N SER A 63 -0.14 -27.45 -2.99
CA SER A 63 1.25 -27.87 -3.23
C SER A 63 1.90 -28.54 -2.02
N LEU A 64 1.26 -28.48 -0.85
CA LEU A 64 1.77 -29.00 0.42
C LEU A 64 1.49 -30.50 0.58
N GLY A 65 2.42 -31.33 0.09
CA GLY A 65 2.40 -32.76 0.35
C GLY A 65 2.80 -33.14 1.79
N THR A 66 2.35 -34.30 2.27
CA THR A 66 2.67 -34.84 3.61
C THR A 66 4.18 -34.95 3.85
N SER A 67 4.94 -35.36 2.83
CA SER A 67 6.40 -35.52 2.90
C SER A 67 7.13 -34.20 3.18
N LEU A 68 6.66 -33.08 2.59
CA LEU A 68 7.21 -31.75 2.82
C LEU A 68 6.90 -31.28 4.24
N ILE A 69 5.66 -31.47 4.70
CA ILE A 69 5.25 -31.12 6.06
C ILE A 69 6.08 -31.90 7.10
N ASP A 70 6.30 -33.19 6.89
CA ASP A 70 7.11 -34.00 7.79
C ASP A 70 8.59 -33.62 7.76
N PHE A 71 9.10 -33.15 6.60
CA PHE A 71 10.43 -32.59 6.52
C PHE A 71 10.54 -31.25 7.27
N ALA A 72 9.55 -30.37 7.13
CA ALA A 72 9.46 -29.11 7.85
C ALA A 72 9.45 -29.31 9.37
N LYS A 73 8.65 -30.28 9.86
CA LYS A 73 8.64 -30.69 11.28
C LYS A 73 10.01 -31.08 11.79
N ARG A 74 10.76 -31.92 11.04
CA ARG A 74 12.12 -32.34 11.40
C ARG A 74 13.10 -31.16 11.48
N LYS A 75 12.87 -30.13 10.67
CA LYS A 75 13.66 -28.90 10.66
C LYS A 75 13.14 -27.82 11.61
N ASN A 76 12.07 -28.10 12.36
CA ASN A 76 11.38 -27.12 13.19
C ASN A 76 10.95 -25.84 12.44
N VAL A 77 10.58 -25.99 11.16
CA VAL A 77 10.06 -24.89 10.33
C VAL A 77 8.55 -25.03 10.27
N GLY A 78 7.84 -23.96 10.62
CA GLY A 78 6.38 -23.90 10.54
C GLY A 78 5.88 -23.89 9.10
N ILE A 79 4.63 -24.33 8.90
CA ILE A 79 4.00 -24.34 7.58
C ILE A 79 2.70 -23.55 7.63
N LEU A 80 2.62 -22.54 6.77
CA LEU A 80 1.42 -21.77 6.49
C LEU A 80 0.87 -22.22 5.13
N ALA A 81 -0.27 -22.89 5.14
CA ALA A 81 -0.98 -23.29 3.94
C ALA A 81 -1.84 -22.12 3.45
N VAL A 82 -1.54 -21.63 2.25
CA VAL A 82 -2.17 -20.47 1.63
C VAL A 82 -3.17 -20.93 0.57
N GLY A 83 -4.45 -20.65 0.76
CA GLY A 83 -5.51 -20.80 -0.23
C GLY A 83 -6.42 -19.58 -0.19
N ASP A 84 -7.74 -19.78 -0.24
CA ASP A 84 -8.70 -18.70 0.01
C ASP A 84 -8.55 -18.07 1.41
N THR A 85 -8.04 -18.87 2.35
CA THR A 85 -7.64 -18.47 3.71
C THR A 85 -6.22 -18.98 4.00
N VAL A 86 -5.56 -18.39 5.00
CA VAL A 86 -4.27 -18.88 5.51
C VAL A 86 -4.55 -19.76 6.73
N SER A 87 -4.00 -20.97 6.73
CA SER A 87 -4.11 -21.90 7.85
C SER A 87 -2.73 -22.41 8.28
N VAL A 88 -2.57 -22.68 9.58
CA VAL A 88 -1.31 -23.20 10.11
C VAL A 88 -1.34 -24.73 10.04
N ALA A 89 -0.61 -25.31 9.08
CA ALA A 89 -0.51 -26.76 8.93
C ALA A 89 0.48 -27.37 9.93
N HIS A 90 1.49 -26.59 10.35
CA HIS A 90 2.41 -26.97 11.42
C HIS A 90 2.93 -25.74 12.14
N THR A 91 2.86 -25.76 13.48
CA THR A 91 3.44 -24.74 14.35
C THR A 91 4.83 -25.21 14.82
N PRO A 92 5.89 -24.43 14.58
CA PRO A 92 7.24 -24.77 15.04
C PRO A 92 7.36 -24.49 16.54
N GLN A 93 8.29 -25.17 17.20
CA GLN A 93 8.68 -24.81 18.57
C GLN A 93 9.49 -23.51 18.55
N ALA A 94 9.28 -22.66 19.55
CA ALA A 94 10.08 -21.45 19.72
C ALA A 94 11.55 -21.82 19.93
N GLN A 95 12.43 -21.19 19.16
CA GLN A 95 13.86 -21.30 19.36
C GLN A 95 14.39 -20.07 20.11
N MET A 96 15.51 -20.25 20.80
CA MET A 96 16.26 -19.15 21.39
C MET A 96 17.42 -18.80 20.45
N PRO A 97 17.27 -17.80 19.57
CA PRO A 97 18.29 -17.50 18.57
C PRO A 97 19.58 -17.01 19.24
N LEU A 98 20.73 -17.51 18.74
CA LEU A 98 22.04 -17.21 19.31
C LEU A 98 22.47 -15.76 19.01
N ARG A 99 23.24 -15.18 19.93
CA ARG A 99 23.07 -13.80 20.43
C ARG A 99 23.54 -12.59 19.59
N GLU A 100 23.86 -12.70 18.30
CA GLU A 100 24.21 -11.50 17.48
C GLU A 100 23.21 -11.22 16.35
N PRO A 101 22.86 -12.19 15.47
CA PRO A 101 21.86 -11.98 14.43
C PRO A 101 20.49 -11.57 14.99
N PHE A 102 20.07 -12.18 16.10
CA PHE A 102 18.85 -11.80 16.82
C PHE A 102 18.85 -10.33 17.27
N ARG A 103 19.93 -9.87 17.92
CA ARG A 103 20.06 -8.48 18.37
C ARG A 103 20.10 -7.49 17.22
N PHE A 104 20.57 -7.92 16.05
CA PHE A 104 20.55 -7.10 14.84
C PHE A 104 19.12 -6.96 14.29
N ILE A 105 18.33 -8.03 14.33
CA ILE A 105 16.91 -7.99 13.96
C ILE A 105 16.08 -7.19 14.98
N GLU A 106 16.29 -7.39 16.28
CA GLU A 106 15.63 -6.59 17.33
C GLU A 106 15.90 -5.10 17.14
N ARG A 107 17.16 -4.69 16.88
CA ARG A 107 17.48 -3.29 16.61
C ARG A 107 16.78 -2.74 15.37
N GLN A 108 16.62 -3.55 14.32
CA GLN A 108 15.85 -3.16 13.13
C GLN A 108 14.36 -3.02 13.47
N LEU A 109 13.80 -3.93 14.27
CA LEU A 109 12.41 -3.87 14.74
C LEU A 109 12.16 -2.68 15.66
N ASP A 110 13.07 -2.39 16.59
CA ASP A 110 13.00 -1.21 17.46
C ASP A 110 13.08 0.08 16.66
N SER A 111 13.93 0.13 15.63
CA SER A 111 14.00 1.27 14.72
C SER A 111 12.67 1.46 13.97
N VAL A 112 12.06 0.36 13.50
CA VAL A 112 10.73 0.38 12.89
C VAL A 112 9.70 0.87 13.89
N TRP A 113 9.73 0.34 15.12
CA TRP A 113 8.81 0.68 16.21
C TRP A 113 8.89 2.15 16.62
N GLN A 114 10.11 2.71 16.72
CA GLN A 114 10.32 4.12 17.05
C GLN A 114 9.84 5.03 15.92
N VAL A 115 10.10 4.67 14.67
CA VAL A 115 9.60 5.41 13.50
C VAL A 115 8.07 5.29 13.40
N SER A 116 7.49 4.14 13.75
CA SER A 116 6.05 3.90 13.73
C SER A 116 5.32 4.29 15.04
N LYS A 117 6.02 4.86 16.03
CA LYS A 117 5.51 5.21 17.37
C LYS A 117 4.75 4.07 18.06
N GLY A 118 5.22 2.84 17.91
CA GLY A 118 4.59 1.66 18.50
C GLY A 118 3.28 1.23 17.85
N GLN A 119 3.02 1.67 16.63
CA GLN A 119 2.04 1.04 15.77
C GLN A 119 2.76 0.01 14.90
N THR A 120 2.87 -1.24 15.38
CA THR A 120 3.09 -2.37 14.48
C THR A 120 1.81 -2.55 13.66
N TYR A 121 1.95 -2.47 12.34
CA TYR A 121 0.85 -2.74 11.43
C TYR A 121 0.41 -4.21 11.58
N GLN A 122 -0.77 -4.46 12.14
CA GLN A 122 -1.46 -5.74 12.02
C GLN A 122 -1.95 -5.87 10.58
N TYR A 123 -1.22 -6.59 9.74
CA TYR A 123 -1.63 -6.85 8.36
C TYR A 123 -2.62 -8.02 8.33
N ASN A 124 -3.91 -7.74 8.46
CA ASN A 124 -4.96 -8.66 8.04
C ASN A 124 -5.19 -8.44 6.55
N ILE A 125 -4.46 -9.15 5.67
CA ILE A 125 -4.84 -9.20 4.26
C ILE A 125 -6.26 -9.78 4.21
N PRO A 126 -7.24 -9.06 3.62
CA PRO A 126 -8.57 -9.61 3.43
C PRO A 126 -8.45 -10.90 2.61
N THR A 127 -9.15 -11.95 3.02
CA THR A 127 -9.27 -13.18 2.22
C THR A 127 -9.84 -12.86 0.83
N LEU A 128 -9.67 -13.73 -0.17
CA LEU A 128 -10.28 -13.52 -1.49
C LEU A 128 -11.81 -13.31 -1.39
N ALA A 129 -12.48 -14.02 -0.48
CA ALA A 129 -13.89 -13.83 -0.18
C ALA A 129 -14.19 -12.45 0.41
N SER A 130 -13.33 -11.94 1.30
CA SER A 130 -13.46 -10.59 1.84
C SER A 130 -13.20 -9.52 0.78
N TRP A 131 -12.26 -9.74 -0.15
CA TRP A 131 -12.08 -8.87 -1.30
C TRP A 131 -13.28 -8.87 -2.25
N ALA A 132 -13.88 -10.03 -2.50
CA ALA A 132 -15.10 -10.12 -3.32
C ALA A 132 -16.28 -9.37 -2.67
N GLU A 133 -16.46 -9.51 -1.36
CA GLU A 133 -17.44 -8.74 -0.58
C GLU A 133 -17.17 -7.23 -0.71
N VAL A 134 -15.94 -6.79 -0.46
CA VAL A 134 -15.54 -5.38 -0.57
C VAL A 134 -15.78 -4.85 -1.98
N HIS A 135 -15.41 -5.61 -3.01
CA HIS A 135 -15.68 -5.24 -4.40
C HIS A 135 -17.18 -5.16 -4.69
N SER A 136 -17.99 -6.07 -4.15
CA SER A 136 -19.45 -6.04 -4.32
C SER A 136 -20.08 -4.78 -3.69
N VAL A 137 -19.60 -4.39 -2.51
CA VAL A 137 -20.16 -3.24 -1.77
C VAL A 137 -19.67 -1.93 -2.35
N VAL A 138 -18.37 -1.81 -2.59
CA VAL A 138 -17.73 -0.58 -3.08
C VAL A 138 -17.92 -0.37 -4.58
N GLY A 139 -18.02 -1.45 -5.35
CA GLY A 139 -18.25 -1.42 -6.79
C GLY A 139 -19.72 -1.32 -7.20
N SER A 140 -20.67 -1.50 -6.28
CA SER A 140 -22.09 -1.35 -6.61
C SER A 140 -22.42 0.11 -6.91
N ARG A 141 -23.08 0.35 -8.04
CA ARG A 141 -23.54 1.70 -8.44
C ARG A 141 -24.52 2.34 -7.45
N SER A 142 -25.12 1.54 -6.56
CA SER A 142 -26.06 1.97 -5.52
C SER A 142 -25.38 2.37 -4.19
N SER A 143 -24.17 1.88 -3.93
CA SER A 143 -23.39 2.23 -2.74
C SER A 143 -22.43 3.36 -3.09
N SER A 144 -22.71 4.57 -2.58
CA SER A 144 -21.73 5.67 -2.64
C SER A 144 -20.64 5.55 -1.56
N THR A 145 -20.65 4.47 -0.77
CA THR A 145 -19.81 4.33 0.41
C THR A 145 -18.35 4.10 -0.01
N PRO A 146 -17.44 5.04 0.28
CA PRO A 146 -16.01 4.86 0.00
C PRO A 146 -15.43 3.70 0.79
N LEU A 147 -14.32 3.13 0.30
CA LEU A 147 -13.63 2.03 0.97
C LEU A 147 -13.21 2.44 2.39
N ALA A 148 -12.75 3.68 2.57
CA ALA A 148 -12.41 4.25 3.87
C ALA A 148 -13.55 4.27 4.90
N ASN A 149 -14.80 4.21 4.46
CA ASN A 149 -15.95 4.12 5.37
C ASN A 149 -16.38 2.67 5.58
N HIS A 150 -16.20 1.80 4.58
CA HIS A 150 -16.64 0.41 4.63
C HIS A 150 -15.61 -0.54 5.28
N ARG A 151 -14.32 -0.41 4.90
CA ARG A 151 -13.18 -1.16 5.45
C ARG A 151 -12.00 -0.20 5.70
N PRO A 152 -11.99 0.52 6.84
CA PRO A 152 -11.01 1.57 7.10
C PRO A 152 -9.57 1.08 7.15
N GLN A 153 -9.32 -0.17 7.56
CA GLN A 153 -7.98 -0.77 7.59
C GLN A 153 -7.41 -0.92 6.17
N VAL A 154 -8.18 -1.51 5.25
CA VAL A 154 -7.78 -1.69 3.84
C VAL A 154 -7.59 -0.33 3.15
N ALA A 155 -8.44 0.64 3.48
CA ALA A 155 -8.26 2.01 2.99
C ALA A 155 -7.00 2.68 3.54
N ALA A 156 -6.61 2.39 4.79
CA ALA A 156 -5.37 2.90 5.37
C ALA A 156 -4.15 2.33 4.64
N ASP A 157 -4.17 1.04 4.27
CA ASP A 157 -3.11 0.45 3.45
C ASP A 157 -3.02 1.11 2.07
N LEU A 158 -4.16 1.27 1.40
CA LEU A 158 -4.23 1.99 0.13
C LEU A 158 -3.71 3.43 0.28
N ARG A 159 -4.05 4.12 1.37
CA ARG A 159 -3.54 5.46 1.66
C ARG A 159 -2.02 5.46 1.81
N LEU A 160 -1.44 4.50 2.54
CA LEU A 160 0.02 4.41 2.72
C LEU A 160 0.75 4.17 1.40
N LEU A 161 0.20 3.34 0.51
CA LEU A 161 0.74 3.13 -0.83
C LEU A 161 0.67 4.42 -1.66
N LEU A 162 -0.48 5.08 -1.64
CA LEU A 162 -0.70 6.32 -2.41
C LEU A 162 0.16 7.47 -1.90
N LEU A 163 0.40 7.59 -0.59
CA LEU A 163 1.27 8.64 -0.03
C LEU A 163 2.74 8.50 -0.47
N GLN A 164 3.14 7.37 -1.05
CA GLN A 164 4.46 7.22 -1.68
C GLN A 164 4.53 7.83 -3.07
N ASP A 165 3.38 8.03 -3.74
CA ASP A 165 3.30 8.66 -5.05
C ASP A 165 3.51 10.19 -4.93
N PRO A 166 4.52 10.76 -5.63
CA PRO A 166 4.78 12.19 -5.62
C PRO A 166 3.59 13.03 -6.11
N MET A 167 2.75 12.52 -7.01
CA MET A 167 1.57 13.23 -7.50
C MET A 167 0.47 13.32 -6.43
N VAL A 168 0.31 12.28 -5.61
CA VAL A 168 -0.60 12.32 -4.47
C VAL A 168 -0.14 13.36 -3.47
N ARG A 169 1.16 13.40 -3.17
CA ARG A 169 1.74 14.42 -2.28
C ARG A 169 1.57 15.83 -2.84
N LEU A 170 1.80 16.04 -4.13
CA LEU A 170 1.59 17.34 -4.78
C LEU A 170 0.14 17.82 -4.62
N VAL A 171 -0.84 16.94 -4.84
CA VAL A 171 -2.26 17.26 -4.66
C VAL A 171 -2.59 17.59 -3.21
N ILE A 172 -2.06 16.83 -2.25
CA ILE A 172 -2.26 17.09 -0.82
C ILE A 172 -1.66 18.44 -0.45
N SER A 173 -0.38 18.68 -0.77
CA SER A 173 0.28 19.96 -0.51
C SER A 173 -0.44 21.12 -1.20
N GLY A 174 -0.91 20.92 -2.44
CA GLY A 174 -1.71 21.92 -3.15
C GLY A 174 -3.03 22.24 -2.44
N LEU A 175 -3.70 21.26 -1.83
CA LEU A 175 -4.92 21.48 -1.05
C LEU A 175 -4.62 22.15 0.31
N GLU A 176 -3.54 21.77 0.98
CA GLU A 176 -3.12 22.35 2.28
C GLU A 176 -2.84 23.86 2.22
N GLU A 177 -2.52 24.39 1.04
CA GLU A 177 -2.34 25.83 0.79
C GLU A 177 -3.66 26.63 0.83
N PHE A 178 -4.82 25.96 0.87
CA PHE A 178 -6.13 26.61 1.02
C PHE A 178 -6.57 26.58 2.49
N PRO A 179 -7.21 27.65 3.02
CA PRO A 179 -7.55 27.75 4.45
C PRO A 179 -8.39 26.60 5.03
N THR A 180 -9.20 25.95 4.18
CA THR A 180 -10.08 24.84 4.56
C THR A 180 -9.62 23.50 3.99
N ALA A 181 -8.38 23.41 3.48
CA ALA A 181 -7.87 22.26 2.74
C ALA A 181 -8.80 21.80 1.60
N SER A 182 -9.49 22.77 0.99
CA SER A 182 -10.56 22.56 0.02
C SER A 182 -10.48 23.59 -1.10
N ALA A 183 -10.60 23.13 -2.34
CA ALA A 183 -10.51 23.97 -3.53
C ALA A 183 -11.34 23.38 -4.69
N HIS A 184 -11.71 24.22 -5.64
CA HIS A 184 -12.19 23.74 -6.93
C HIS A 184 -11.03 23.15 -7.73
N PHE A 185 -11.31 22.20 -8.62
CA PHE A 185 -10.28 21.49 -9.39
C PHE A 185 -9.39 22.43 -10.21
N ALA A 186 -9.97 23.50 -10.77
CA ALA A 186 -9.20 24.52 -11.50
C ALA A 186 -8.22 25.26 -10.59
N ASP A 187 -8.68 25.71 -9.41
CA ASP A 187 -7.86 26.44 -8.44
C ASP A 187 -6.75 25.55 -7.88
N LEU A 188 -7.08 24.28 -7.61
CA LEU A 188 -6.10 23.27 -7.19
C LEU A 188 -5.02 23.06 -8.24
N ALA A 189 -5.37 23.01 -9.52
CA ALA A 189 -4.41 22.85 -10.61
C ALA A 189 -3.42 24.01 -10.65
N GLN A 190 -3.92 25.25 -10.55
CA GLN A 190 -3.09 26.45 -10.48
C GLN A 190 -2.20 26.45 -9.24
N LYS A 191 -2.71 26.00 -8.08
CA LYS A 191 -1.92 25.94 -6.85
C LYS A 191 -0.82 24.88 -6.92
N CYS A 192 -1.13 23.69 -7.45
CA CYS A 192 -0.13 22.65 -7.68
C CYS A 192 0.97 23.11 -8.65
N ASP A 193 0.62 23.89 -9.67
CA ASP A 193 1.58 24.44 -10.63
C ASP A 193 2.57 25.43 -9.99
N GLN A 194 2.13 26.17 -8.97
CA GLN A 194 3.01 27.03 -8.17
C GLN A 194 4.01 26.22 -7.33
N LEU A 195 3.65 25.01 -6.93
CA LEU A 195 4.50 24.11 -6.15
C LEU A 195 5.45 23.30 -7.04
N ASP A 196 4.95 22.79 -8.16
CA ASP A 196 5.73 22.01 -9.13
C ASP A 196 5.18 22.24 -10.56
N HIS A 197 5.84 23.17 -11.25
CA HIS A 197 5.49 23.58 -12.60
C HIS A 197 5.76 22.51 -13.67
N ALA A 198 6.61 21.52 -13.37
CA ALA A 198 6.88 20.42 -14.30
C ALA A 198 5.80 19.34 -14.21
N CYS A 199 5.37 19.00 -12.99
CA CYS A 199 4.45 17.89 -12.77
C CYS A 199 2.97 18.28 -12.93
N ALA A 200 2.57 19.49 -12.51
CA ALA A 200 1.16 19.88 -12.51
C ALA A 200 0.52 19.85 -13.92
N PRO A 201 1.13 20.42 -14.99
CA PRO A 201 0.52 20.39 -16.31
C PRO A 201 0.34 18.96 -16.84
N VAL A 202 1.32 18.08 -16.58
CA VAL A 202 1.28 16.66 -16.96
C VAL A 202 0.12 15.94 -16.30
N PHE A 203 -0.15 16.26 -15.03
CA PHE A 203 -1.23 15.65 -14.27
C PHE A 203 -2.60 16.19 -14.67
N PHE A 204 -2.80 17.51 -14.63
CA PHE A 204 -4.11 18.12 -14.77
C PHE A 204 -4.59 18.21 -16.22
N LEU A 205 -3.70 18.48 -17.19
CA LEU A 205 -4.07 18.81 -18.57
C LEU A 205 -3.77 17.69 -19.55
N LYS A 206 -4.59 17.55 -20.59
CA LYS A 206 -4.28 16.71 -21.75
C LYS A 206 -2.98 17.20 -22.41
N PRO A 207 -2.15 16.32 -22.99
CA PRO A 207 -0.88 16.72 -23.60
C PRO A 207 -1.03 17.85 -24.64
N GLU A 208 -2.06 17.76 -25.49
CA GLU A 208 -2.35 18.75 -26.52
C GLU A 208 -2.79 20.10 -25.93
N SER A 209 -3.60 20.08 -24.86
CA SER A 209 -4.03 21.31 -24.17
C SER A 209 -2.89 21.94 -23.39
N ALA A 210 -2.03 21.15 -22.75
CA ALA A 210 -0.84 21.65 -22.08
C ALA A 210 0.05 22.40 -23.07
N ALA A 211 0.33 21.80 -24.24
CA ALA A 211 1.10 22.45 -25.30
C ALA A 211 0.45 23.74 -25.81
N ALA A 212 -0.87 23.74 -26.00
CA ALA A 212 -1.62 24.90 -26.50
C ALA A 212 -1.72 26.06 -25.48
N LEU A 213 -1.71 25.76 -24.18
CA LEU A 213 -1.86 26.73 -23.09
C LEU A 213 -0.53 27.24 -22.54
N THR A 214 0.59 26.69 -23.00
CA THR A 214 1.94 27.10 -22.60
C THR A 214 2.37 28.36 -23.34
N ASP A 215 2.78 29.40 -22.61
CA ASP A 215 3.32 30.63 -23.19
C ASP A 215 4.78 30.45 -23.68
N ASP A 216 5.33 31.49 -24.32
CA ASP A 216 6.71 31.51 -24.84
C ASP A 216 7.78 31.39 -23.74
N ARG A 217 7.39 31.54 -22.46
CA ARG A 217 8.24 31.41 -21.27
C ARG A 217 8.05 30.06 -20.57
N GLY A 218 7.27 29.16 -21.16
CA GLY A 218 7.00 27.83 -20.61
C GLY A 218 5.89 27.79 -19.56
N ARG A 219 5.14 28.88 -19.32
CA ARG A 219 4.12 28.95 -18.27
C ARG A 219 2.72 28.64 -18.79
N ILE A 220 1.95 27.90 -18.00
CA ILE A 220 0.57 27.56 -18.35
C ILE A 220 -0.38 28.71 -18.03
N SER A 221 -1.19 29.08 -19.01
CA SER A 221 -2.29 30.04 -18.84
C SER A 221 -3.54 29.35 -18.28
N TRP A 222 -3.52 28.97 -17.00
CA TRP A 222 -4.64 28.25 -16.34
C TRP A 222 -6.00 28.96 -16.43
N ALA A 223 -6.01 30.29 -16.45
CA ALA A 223 -7.23 31.08 -16.59
C ALA A 223 -7.95 30.87 -17.93
N ASN A 224 -7.23 30.39 -18.95
CA ASN A 224 -7.79 30.09 -20.27
C ASN A 224 -8.21 28.61 -20.41
N ALA A 225 -7.90 27.76 -19.42
CA ALA A 225 -8.23 26.35 -19.47
C ALA A 225 -9.72 26.12 -19.23
N THR A 226 -10.33 25.28 -20.06
CA THR A 226 -11.74 24.90 -19.99
C THR A 226 -11.89 23.46 -19.52
N GLY A 227 -13.11 23.03 -19.17
CA GLY A 227 -13.37 21.64 -18.75
C GLY A 227 -12.89 20.58 -19.75
N GLN A 228 -12.81 20.89 -21.04
CA GLN A 228 -12.32 19.97 -22.07
C GLN A 228 -10.80 19.82 -22.10
N ASP A 229 -10.05 20.75 -21.50
CA ASP A 229 -8.59 20.72 -21.47
C ASP A 229 -8.05 19.78 -20.40
N TYR A 230 -8.85 19.55 -19.35
CA TYR A 230 -8.48 18.70 -18.23
C TYR A 230 -8.58 17.20 -18.54
N ARG A 231 -7.75 16.40 -17.88
CA ARG A 231 -7.77 14.95 -18.00
C ARG A 231 -8.91 14.34 -17.20
N SER A 232 -9.85 13.71 -17.90
CA SER A 232 -10.95 12.97 -17.27
C SER A 232 -10.52 11.86 -16.32
N ARG A 233 -9.38 11.22 -16.59
CA ARG A 233 -8.82 10.21 -15.66
C ARG A 233 -8.49 10.80 -14.29
N MET A 234 -8.08 12.07 -14.20
CA MET A 234 -7.73 12.69 -12.93
C MET A 234 -8.96 13.10 -12.13
N PHE A 235 -9.88 13.85 -12.75
CA PHE A 235 -11.08 14.28 -12.03
C PHE A 235 -12.09 13.17 -11.76
N TYR A 236 -12.03 12.06 -12.50
CA TYR A 236 -12.92 10.91 -12.30
C TYR A 236 -12.27 9.76 -11.53
N GLN A 237 -11.29 9.07 -12.14
CA GLN A 237 -10.74 7.83 -11.60
C GLN A 237 -9.80 8.13 -10.43
N TYR A 238 -8.87 9.05 -10.61
CA TYR A 238 -7.89 9.41 -9.57
C TYR A 238 -8.58 10.00 -8.34
N LYS A 239 -9.51 10.95 -8.54
CA LYS A 239 -10.39 11.45 -7.46
C LYS A 239 -11.11 10.32 -6.74
N SER A 240 -11.62 9.33 -7.48
CA SER A 240 -12.27 8.16 -6.87
C SER A 240 -11.33 7.35 -6.00
N ILE A 241 -10.12 7.06 -6.49
CA ILE A 241 -9.08 6.34 -5.75
C ILE A 241 -8.76 7.07 -4.44
N LEU A 242 -8.54 8.39 -4.49
CA LEU A 242 -8.25 9.19 -3.30
C LEU A 242 -9.42 9.23 -2.30
N LYS A 243 -10.68 9.24 -2.79
CA LYS A 243 -11.87 9.09 -1.93
C LYS A 243 -11.92 7.72 -1.25
N HIS A 244 -11.65 6.63 -1.98
CA HIS A 244 -11.63 5.28 -1.41
C HIS A 244 -10.51 5.10 -0.38
N ALA A 245 -9.34 5.69 -0.63
CA ALA A 245 -8.24 5.74 0.33
C ALA A 245 -8.54 6.63 1.56
N GLY A 246 -9.62 7.42 1.52
CA GLY A 246 -9.94 8.37 2.57
C GLY A 246 -8.90 9.49 2.69
N ILE A 247 -8.30 9.90 1.59
CA ILE A 247 -7.50 11.13 1.47
C ILE A 247 -8.43 12.31 1.21
N LEU A 248 -9.42 12.11 0.33
CA LEU A 248 -10.42 13.13 0.02
C LEU A 248 -11.77 12.83 0.66
N THR A 249 -12.45 13.90 1.05
CA THR A 249 -13.86 13.86 1.42
C THR A 249 -14.73 13.51 0.20
N PRO A 250 -15.73 12.62 0.35
CA PRO A 250 -16.61 12.26 -0.76
C PRO A 250 -17.48 13.43 -1.22
N ARG A 251 -17.07 14.08 -2.32
CA ARG A 251 -17.83 15.13 -3.00
C ARG A 251 -18.29 14.66 -4.38
N SER A 252 -19.38 15.26 -4.88
CA SER A 252 -19.87 15.05 -6.24
C SER A 252 -18.84 15.52 -7.27
N LEU A 253 -18.92 14.97 -8.47
CA LEU A 253 -18.20 15.52 -9.61
C LEU A 253 -18.80 16.87 -10.00
N GLY A 254 -17.99 17.82 -10.47
CA GLY A 254 -18.46 19.07 -11.07
C GLY A 254 -19.15 18.88 -12.42
N GLY A 255 -20.18 18.03 -12.51
CA GLY A 255 -20.92 17.76 -13.75
C GLY A 255 -21.52 16.36 -13.80
N ALA A 256 -22.57 16.19 -14.61
CA ALA A 256 -23.24 14.90 -14.77
C ALA A 256 -22.44 13.89 -15.62
N SER A 257 -21.49 14.37 -16.43
CA SER A 257 -20.64 13.56 -17.30
C SER A 257 -19.34 14.30 -17.61
N THR A 258 -18.38 13.61 -18.24
CA THR A 258 -17.16 14.25 -18.77
C THR A 258 -17.45 15.32 -19.84
N LYS A 259 -18.57 15.22 -20.56
CA LYS A 259 -18.96 16.22 -21.59
C LYS A 259 -19.51 17.50 -20.99
N THR A 260 -20.08 17.42 -19.79
CA THR A 260 -20.67 18.53 -19.05
C THR A 260 -19.85 18.86 -17.80
N TYR A 261 -18.57 18.47 -17.80
CA TYR A 261 -17.66 18.71 -16.69
C TYR A 261 -17.27 20.18 -16.61
N ASP A 262 -17.40 20.73 -15.42
CA ASP A 262 -17.02 22.07 -15.04
C ASP A 262 -16.04 22.03 -13.85
N PRO A 263 -14.76 22.34 -14.09
CA PRO A 263 -13.72 22.28 -13.07
C PRO A 263 -13.91 23.32 -11.95
N THR A 264 -14.69 24.39 -12.18
CA THR A 264 -14.98 25.40 -11.15
C THR A 264 -16.09 24.97 -10.20
N HIS A 265 -16.79 23.87 -10.49
CA HIS A 265 -17.81 23.29 -9.60
C HIS A 265 -17.35 21.95 -9.00
N ASP A 266 -16.18 21.44 -9.40
CA ASP A 266 -15.62 20.17 -8.92
C ASP A 266 -14.76 20.37 -7.67
N ILE A 267 -15.36 20.23 -6.48
CA ILE A 267 -14.67 20.48 -5.20
C ILE A 267 -13.82 19.27 -4.80
N TRP A 268 -12.55 19.53 -4.46
CA TRP A 268 -11.61 18.60 -3.86
C TRP A 268 -11.29 19.09 -2.45
N GLU A 269 -11.41 18.21 -1.47
CA GLU A 269 -11.30 18.56 -0.05
C GLU A 269 -10.62 17.41 0.68
N LEU A 270 -9.59 17.72 1.48
CA LEU A 270 -8.95 16.72 2.34
C LEU A 270 -9.92 16.22 3.41
N ARG A 271 -9.79 14.96 3.81
CA ARG A 271 -10.58 14.35 4.88
C ARG A 271 -9.96 14.56 6.25
#